data_AF-M5BPG8-F1
#
_entry.id   AF-M5BPG8-F1
#
_cell.length_a   1.000
_cell.length_b   1.000
_cell.length_c   1.000
_cell.angle_alpha   90.00
_cell.angle_beta   90.00
_cell.angle_gamma   90.00
#
_symmetry.space_group_name_H-M   'P 1'
#
loop_
_entity.id
_entity.type
_entity.pdbx_description
1 polymer ?
#
loop_
_entity_poly.entity_id
_entity_poly.type
_entity_poly.pdbx_seq_one_letter_code
_entity_poly.pdbx_strand_id
1 'polypeptide(L)'
;MTLDELRNIVQASDSELEEGLRKARILNLGGTLRPLPMSSLTEILVTLLLTIASTGLPRPPKPIPLVKLVQNIEDEFQVNPDVMEHIAIWYGTISGEGDKRMWDADMKAIIGEIGVGILRRAEDPVEEVEFVERWKEQVGDMFTEHIDITLLDGNYLSTPIPHTGYGESSNTLLYYPRSSLPTDAAQRFQALFLTRPKWKTEDMAIYLEDIAVDKKERDRLMLKYTRQITEADGIWATARVRY
;
A
#
# COMPACT_ATOMS: atom_id res chain seq x y z
N MET A 1 -12.78 -22.65 -5.52
CA MET A 1 -11.39 -22.19 -5.52
C MET A 1 -10.79 -22.43 -4.15
N THR A 2 -10.19 -23.60 -4.00
CA THR A 2 -9.23 -23.92 -2.94
C THR A 2 -7.85 -23.43 -3.34
N LEU A 3 -6.89 -23.44 -2.41
CA LEU A 3 -5.49 -23.15 -2.73
C LEU A 3 -4.91 -24.18 -3.73
N ASP A 4 -5.27 -25.46 -3.57
CA ASP A 4 -4.75 -26.52 -4.45
C ASP A 4 -5.38 -26.49 -5.84
N GLU A 5 -6.64 -26.09 -5.98
CA GLU A 5 -7.24 -25.76 -7.29
C GLU A 5 -6.45 -24.63 -7.97
N LEU A 6 -6.09 -23.57 -7.24
CA LEU A 6 -5.34 -22.44 -7.78
C LEU A 6 -3.92 -22.83 -8.20
N ARG A 7 -3.21 -23.63 -7.40
CA ARG A 7 -1.86 -24.17 -7.71
C ARG A 7 -1.83 -24.99 -9.01
N ASN A 8 -2.92 -25.71 -9.31
CA ASN A 8 -3.01 -26.49 -10.55
C ASN A 8 -3.28 -25.62 -11.81
N ILE A 9 -3.78 -24.39 -11.63
CA ILE A 9 -4.12 -23.46 -12.71
C ILE A 9 -2.97 -22.46 -12.96
N VAL A 10 -2.33 -21.97 -11.89
CA VAL A 10 -1.32 -20.91 -11.95
C VAL A 10 0.08 -21.52 -11.79
N GLN A 11 0.89 -21.40 -12.84
CA GLN A 11 2.32 -21.69 -12.80
C GLN A 11 3.05 -20.55 -12.07
N ALA A 12 3.26 -20.74 -10.77
CA ALA A 12 4.02 -19.85 -9.89
C ALA A 12 4.71 -20.67 -8.79
N SER A 13 5.80 -20.17 -8.21
CA SER A 13 6.34 -20.68 -6.96
C SER A 13 5.39 -20.38 -5.78
N ASP A 14 5.54 -21.10 -4.66
CA ASP A 14 4.70 -20.83 -3.47
C ASP A 14 4.83 -19.38 -2.98
N SER A 15 6.03 -18.78 -3.01
CA SER A 15 6.23 -17.38 -2.61
C SER A 15 5.63 -16.37 -3.60
N GLU A 16 5.68 -16.64 -4.90
CA GLU A 16 4.98 -15.81 -5.90
C GLU A 16 3.46 -15.90 -5.76
N LEU A 17 2.94 -17.08 -5.41
CA LEU A 17 1.52 -17.30 -5.17
C LEU A 17 1.05 -16.61 -3.88
N GLU A 18 1.80 -16.72 -2.78
CA GLU A 18 1.51 -16.03 -1.51
C GLU A 18 1.53 -14.50 -1.67
N GLU A 19 2.54 -13.94 -2.33
CA GLU A 19 2.62 -12.52 -2.61
C GLU A 19 1.51 -12.06 -3.59
N GLY A 20 1.12 -12.89 -4.54
CA GLY A 20 -0.03 -12.66 -5.42
C GLY A 20 -1.36 -12.62 -4.67
N LEU A 21 -1.58 -13.58 -3.76
CA LEU A 21 -2.75 -13.64 -2.89
C LEU A 21 -2.80 -12.44 -1.94
N ARG A 22 -1.67 -12.06 -1.33
CA ARG A 22 -1.51 -10.85 -0.50
C ARG A 22 -1.85 -9.58 -1.28
N LYS A 23 -1.31 -9.40 -2.50
CA LYS A 23 -1.63 -8.25 -3.36
C LYS A 23 -3.12 -8.19 -3.72
N ALA A 24 -3.74 -9.34 -4.01
CA ALA A 24 -5.18 -9.46 -4.26
C ALA A 24 -6.03 -9.39 -2.97
N ARG A 25 -5.40 -9.37 -1.79
CA ARG A 25 -5.99 -9.41 -0.44
C ARG A 25 -6.91 -10.62 -0.24
N ILE A 26 -6.46 -11.78 -0.71
CA ILE A 26 -7.14 -13.07 -0.61
C ILE A 26 -6.53 -13.90 0.51
N LEU A 27 -7.35 -14.22 1.51
CA LEU A 27 -7.03 -15.10 2.63
C LEU A 27 -7.18 -16.57 2.23
N ASN A 28 -6.39 -17.44 2.85
CA ASN A 28 -6.53 -18.90 2.74
C ASN A 28 -7.07 -19.48 4.06
N LEU A 29 -8.40 -19.52 4.20
CA LEU A 29 -9.08 -19.97 5.41
C LEU A 29 -9.44 -21.45 5.25
N GLY A 30 -8.76 -22.34 5.98
CA GLY A 30 -9.01 -23.79 5.93
C GLY A 30 -8.85 -24.39 4.53
N GLY A 31 -7.85 -23.96 3.75
CA GLY A 31 -7.65 -24.39 2.36
C GLY A 31 -8.56 -23.72 1.33
N THR A 32 -9.50 -22.88 1.75
CA THR A 32 -10.45 -22.19 0.88
C THR A 32 -10.10 -20.71 0.74
N LEU A 33 -10.05 -20.23 -0.51
CA LEU A 33 -9.71 -18.84 -0.80
C LEU A 33 -10.91 -17.92 -0.58
N ARG A 34 -10.66 -16.79 0.10
CA ARG A 34 -11.67 -15.78 0.49
C ARG A 34 -11.10 -14.36 0.32
N PRO A 35 -11.76 -13.46 -0.43
CA PRO A 35 -11.33 -12.06 -0.49
C PRO A 35 -11.61 -11.36 0.85
N LEU A 36 -10.66 -10.56 1.34
CA LEU A 36 -10.84 -9.64 2.46
C LEU A 36 -11.20 -8.24 1.91
N PRO A 37 -12.35 -7.65 2.25
CA PRO A 37 -12.67 -6.28 1.88
C PRO A 37 -11.67 -5.27 2.46
N MET A 38 -11.25 -4.28 1.66
CA MET A 38 -10.24 -3.29 2.07
C MET A 38 -10.67 -2.45 3.29
N SER A 39 -11.97 -2.19 3.47
CA SER A 39 -12.51 -1.50 4.65
C SER A 39 -12.23 -2.31 5.91
N SER A 40 -12.59 -3.60 5.89
CA SER A 40 -12.32 -4.54 6.96
C SER A 40 -10.82 -4.69 7.24
N LEU A 41 -9.96 -4.71 6.21
CA LEU A 41 -8.51 -4.70 6.44
C LEU A 41 -8.04 -3.42 7.16
N THR A 42 -8.52 -2.25 6.74
CA THR A 42 -8.17 -0.98 7.41
C THR A 42 -8.61 -0.99 8.88
N GLU A 43 -9.84 -1.44 9.14
CA GLU A 43 -10.42 -1.55 10.49
C GLU A 43 -9.63 -2.53 11.38
N ILE A 44 -9.24 -3.70 10.85
CA ILE A 44 -8.43 -4.69 11.57
C ILE A 44 -7.01 -4.15 11.86
N LEU A 45 -6.39 -3.42 10.93
CA LEU A 45 -5.06 -2.85 11.15
C LEU A 45 -5.08 -1.71 12.18
N VAL A 46 -6.10 -0.85 12.18
CA VAL A 46 -6.29 0.17 13.24
C VAL A 46 -6.53 -0.50 14.60
N THR A 47 -7.38 -1.53 14.64
CA THR A 47 -7.62 -2.38 15.82
C THR A 47 -6.33 -3.01 16.35
N LEU A 48 -5.46 -3.51 15.47
CA LEU A 48 -4.17 -4.07 15.84
C LEU A 48 -3.24 -3.02 16.48
N LEU A 49 -3.14 -1.83 15.89
CA LEU A 49 -2.33 -0.74 16.47
C LEU A 49 -2.86 -0.34 17.85
N LEU A 50 -4.18 -0.18 17.98
CA LEU A 50 -4.84 0.10 19.25
C LEU A 50 -4.53 -0.97 20.31
N THR A 51 -4.61 -2.25 19.94
CA THR A 51 -4.31 -3.38 20.84
C THR A 51 -2.86 -3.37 21.30
N ILE A 52 -1.90 -3.12 20.42
CA ILE A 52 -0.46 -3.03 20.77
C ILE A 52 -0.21 -1.83 21.71
N ALA A 53 -0.91 -0.72 21.48
CA ALA A 53 -0.81 0.47 22.31
C ALA A 53 -1.36 0.24 23.74
N SER A 54 -2.51 -0.43 23.86
CA SER A 54 -3.28 -0.58 25.11
C SER A 54 -2.86 -1.77 25.99
N THR A 55 -2.48 -2.92 25.41
CA THR A 55 -2.42 -4.19 26.16
C THR A 55 -1.10 -4.51 26.85
N GLY A 56 -0.17 -3.56 26.93
CA GLY A 56 1.12 -3.75 27.62
C GLY A 56 2.05 -4.80 27.00
N LEU A 57 1.72 -5.27 25.78
CA LEU A 57 2.59 -6.12 24.97
C LEU A 57 3.91 -5.40 24.66
N PRO A 58 4.99 -6.15 24.31
CA PRO A 58 6.18 -5.56 23.71
C PRO A 58 5.78 -4.70 22.51
N ARG A 59 6.45 -3.55 22.37
CA ARG A 59 6.24 -2.62 21.26
C ARG A 59 7.37 -2.73 20.24
N PRO A 60 7.10 -2.57 18.94
CA PRO A 60 8.12 -2.45 17.90
C PRO A 60 9.23 -1.48 18.31
N PRO A 61 10.51 -1.74 17.97
CA PRO A 61 11.01 -2.86 17.16
C PRO A 61 11.21 -4.17 17.95
N LYS A 62 10.61 -4.34 19.14
CA LYS A 62 10.66 -5.63 19.85
C LYS A 62 9.58 -6.56 19.28
N PRO A 63 9.89 -7.84 18.98
CA PRO A 63 8.89 -8.80 18.54
C PRO A 63 7.75 -8.97 19.55
N ILE A 64 6.54 -9.14 19.03
CA ILE A 64 5.28 -9.21 19.78
C ILE A 64 4.87 -10.69 19.92
N PRO A 65 4.48 -11.18 21.11
CA PRO A 65 3.95 -12.53 21.27
C PRO A 65 2.65 -12.71 20.48
N LEU A 66 2.72 -13.39 19.33
CA LEU A 66 1.64 -13.43 18.33
C LEU A 66 0.36 -14.03 18.92
N VAL A 67 0.46 -15.15 19.63
CA VAL A 67 -0.70 -15.83 20.22
C VAL A 67 -1.47 -14.91 21.18
N LYS A 68 -0.76 -14.09 21.97
CA LYS A 68 -1.41 -13.11 22.87
C LYS A 68 -2.02 -11.95 22.12
N LEU A 69 -1.37 -11.46 21.06
CA LEU A 69 -1.92 -10.39 20.22
C LEU A 69 -3.22 -10.85 19.55
N VAL A 70 -3.23 -12.06 18.97
CA VAL A 70 -4.40 -12.66 18.33
C VAL A 70 -5.53 -12.88 19.36
N GLN A 71 -5.23 -13.41 20.54
CA GLN A 71 -6.21 -13.60 21.62
C GLN A 71 -6.83 -12.27 22.07
N ASN A 72 -6.02 -11.24 22.35
CA ASN A 72 -6.53 -9.92 22.74
C ASN A 72 -7.46 -9.33 21.65
N ILE A 73 -7.09 -9.49 20.37
CA ILE A 73 -7.86 -9.01 19.23
C ILE A 73 -9.18 -9.80 19.04
N GLU A 74 -9.16 -11.12 19.26
CA GLU A 74 -10.36 -11.96 19.24
C GLU A 74 -11.32 -11.60 20.39
N ASP A 75 -10.82 -11.50 21.61
CA ASP A 75 -11.61 -11.22 22.82
C ASP A 75 -12.24 -9.81 22.81
N GLU A 76 -11.50 -8.78 22.35
CA GLU A 76 -11.95 -7.38 22.38
C GLU A 76 -12.72 -6.96 21.11
N PHE A 77 -12.35 -7.49 19.94
CA PHE A 77 -12.86 -7.02 18.64
C PHE A 77 -13.52 -8.10 17.77
N GLN A 78 -13.56 -9.36 18.21
CA GLN A 78 -14.18 -10.50 17.50
C GLN A 78 -13.61 -10.76 16.09
N VAL A 79 -12.37 -10.32 15.82
CA VAL A 79 -11.67 -10.67 14.59
C VAL A 79 -11.23 -12.12 14.67
N ASN A 80 -11.59 -12.91 13.65
CA ASN A 80 -11.27 -14.33 13.60
C ASN A 80 -9.73 -14.58 13.65
N PRO A 81 -9.24 -15.51 14.51
CA PRO A 81 -7.81 -15.79 14.65
C PRO A 81 -7.07 -16.12 13.35
N ASP A 82 -7.65 -16.94 12.47
CA ASP A 82 -7.01 -17.30 11.19
C ASP A 82 -6.82 -16.07 10.30
N VAL A 83 -7.78 -15.12 10.31
CA VAL A 83 -7.68 -13.85 9.58
C VAL A 83 -6.54 -13.00 10.15
N MET A 84 -6.42 -12.94 11.48
CA MET A 84 -5.35 -12.17 12.13
C MET A 84 -3.97 -12.82 11.93
N GLU A 85 -3.86 -14.15 11.92
CA GLU A 85 -2.60 -14.82 11.58
C GLU A 85 -2.17 -14.55 10.13
N HIS A 86 -3.11 -14.57 9.17
CA HIS A 86 -2.82 -14.20 7.78
C HIS A 86 -2.37 -12.74 7.64
N ILE A 87 -3.02 -11.80 8.34
CA ILE A 87 -2.62 -10.39 8.33
C ILE A 87 -1.24 -10.20 8.99
N ALA A 88 -0.91 -10.94 10.05
CA ALA A 88 0.43 -10.92 10.64
C ALA A 88 1.50 -11.39 9.65
N ILE A 89 1.22 -12.44 8.85
CA ILE A 89 2.12 -12.89 7.77
C ILE A 89 2.27 -11.81 6.68
N TRP A 90 1.21 -11.10 6.32
CA TRP A 90 1.26 -10.03 5.31
C TRP A 90 2.03 -8.78 5.76
N TYR A 91 2.19 -8.55 7.05
CA TYR A 91 2.75 -7.32 7.61
C TYR A 91 3.87 -7.58 8.62
N GLY A 92 4.62 -8.67 8.47
CA GLY A 92 5.80 -8.94 9.28
C GLY A 92 6.35 -10.34 9.11
N THR A 93 7.32 -10.71 9.95
CA THR A 93 7.91 -12.06 9.98
C THR A 93 7.52 -12.76 11.28
N ILE A 94 7.05 -14.00 11.19
CA ILE A 94 6.74 -14.84 12.35
C ILE A 94 7.93 -15.77 12.61
N SER A 95 8.34 -15.88 13.87
CA SER A 95 9.43 -16.74 14.33
C SER A 95 9.02 -17.56 15.56
N GLY A 96 9.64 -18.71 15.76
CA GLY A 96 9.26 -19.66 16.83
C GLY A 96 8.04 -20.52 16.49
N GLU A 97 7.63 -21.36 17.43
CA GLU A 97 6.59 -22.39 17.24
C GLU A 97 5.57 -22.39 18.38
N GLY A 98 4.33 -22.79 18.07
CA GLY A 98 3.22 -22.88 19.04
C GLY A 98 2.98 -21.57 19.80
N ASP A 99 2.89 -21.67 21.13
CA ASP A 99 2.68 -20.54 22.05
C ASP A 99 3.88 -19.58 22.15
N LYS A 100 5.03 -19.95 21.59
CA LYS A 100 6.26 -19.14 21.58
C LYS A 100 6.44 -18.36 20.27
N ARG A 101 5.41 -18.31 19.41
CA ARG A 101 5.43 -17.51 18.18
C ARG A 101 5.58 -16.02 18.51
N MET A 102 6.62 -15.41 17.94
CA MET A 102 6.93 -13.99 18.05
C MET A 102 6.83 -13.37 16.65
N TRP A 103 6.12 -12.24 16.55
CA TRP A 103 5.90 -11.50 15.32
C TRP A 103 6.75 -10.23 15.31
N ASP A 104 7.61 -10.10 14.31
CA ASP A 104 8.37 -8.88 14.01
C ASP A 104 7.59 -8.08 12.95
N ALA A 105 6.99 -6.97 13.37
CA ALA A 105 5.98 -6.25 12.60
C ALA A 105 6.58 -5.17 11.70
N ASP A 106 6.24 -5.19 10.41
CA ASP A 106 6.54 -4.10 9.48
C ASP A 106 5.55 -2.95 9.68
N MET A 107 5.86 -2.11 10.65
CA MET A 107 5.04 -0.95 10.99
C MET A 107 4.84 0.02 9.83
N LYS A 108 5.81 0.14 8.92
CA LYS A 108 5.68 1.01 7.74
C LYS A 108 4.67 0.44 6.74
N ALA A 109 4.69 -0.86 6.50
CA ALA A 109 3.69 -1.51 5.66
C ALA A 109 2.27 -1.44 6.26
N ILE A 110 2.12 -1.62 7.58
CA ILE A 110 0.83 -1.49 8.29
C ILE A 110 0.28 -0.07 8.14
N ILE A 111 1.10 0.92 8.46
CA ILE A 111 0.69 2.33 8.47
C ILE A 111 0.41 2.83 7.05
N GLY A 112 1.22 2.41 6.07
CA GLY A 112 0.97 2.64 4.65
C GLY A 112 -0.36 2.07 4.19
N GLU A 113 -0.70 0.82 4.53
CA GLU A 113 -2.00 0.21 4.19
C GLU A 113 -3.18 0.99 4.82
N ILE A 114 -3.06 1.43 6.07
CA ILE A 114 -4.06 2.28 6.72
C ILE A 114 -4.24 3.59 5.93
N GLY A 115 -3.14 4.25 5.55
CA GLY A 115 -3.18 5.49 4.77
C GLY A 115 -3.80 5.31 3.38
N VAL A 116 -3.47 4.22 2.68
CA VAL A 116 -4.11 3.83 1.40
C VAL A 116 -5.60 3.58 1.62
N GLY A 117 -5.97 2.92 2.71
CA GLY A 117 -7.36 2.66 3.09
C GLY A 117 -8.17 3.93 3.36
N ILE A 118 -7.56 4.94 4.00
CA ILE A 118 -8.15 6.27 4.24
C ILE A 118 -8.30 7.02 2.92
N LEU A 119 -7.22 7.14 2.13
CA LEU A 119 -7.22 7.91 0.88
C LEU A 119 -8.22 7.35 -0.13
N ARG A 120 -8.35 6.02 -0.21
CA ARG A 120 -9.33 5.33 -1.07
C ARG A 120 -10.79 5.64 -0.71
N ARG A 121 -11.08 6.11 0.51
CA ARG A 121 -12.43 6.52 0.94
C ARG A 121 -12.73 8.00 0.63
N ALA A 122 -11.75 8.77 0.17
CA ALA A 122 -12.00 10.11 -0.34
C ALA A 122 -12.62 10.04 -1.75
N GLU A 123 -13.79 10.63 -1.93
CA GLU A 123 -14.45 10.72 -3.24
C GLU A 123 -13.82 11.83 -4.12
N ASP A 124 -13.40 12.93 -3.48
CA ASP A 124 -12.76 14.10 -4.08
C ASP A 124 -11.27 14.21 -3.66
N PRO A 125 -10.45 15.00 -4.38
CA PRO A 125 -9.09 15.31 -3.95
C PRO A 125 -9.07 15.99 -2.57
N VAL A 126 -8.26 15.47 -1.64
CA VAL A 126 -8.11 15.98 -0.26
C VAL A 126 -6.81 16.76 -0.12
N GLU A 127 -6.75 17.78 0.74
CA GLU A 127 -5.48 18.46 1.02
C GLU A 127 -4.52 17.52 1.77
N GLU A 128 -3.24 17.52 1.39
CA GLU A 128 -2.21 16.65 1.96
C GLU A 128 -2.09 16.82 3.48
N VAL A 129 -2.18 18.07 3.98
CA VAL A 129 -2.15 18.38 5.41
C VAL A 129 -3.36 17.79 6.14
N GLU A 130 -4.57 17.99 5.63
CA GLU A 130 -5.80 17.44 6.23
C GLU A 130 -5.79 15.90 6.23
N PHE A 131 -5.33 15.31 5.12
CA PHE A 131 -5.17 13.87 4.99
C PHE A 131 -4.17 13.31 6.03
N VAL A 132 -3.02 13.94 6.19
CA VAL A 132 -1.97 13.50 7.14
C VAL A 132 -2.46 13.61 8.60
N GLU A 133 -3.21 14.64 8.96
CA GLU A 133 -3.80 14.72 10.32
C GLU A 133 -4.83 13.59 10.55
N ARG A 134 -5.76 13.36 9.62
CA ARG A 134 -6.70 12.22 9.71
C ARG A 134 -5.99 10.86 9.76
N TRP A 135 -4.83 10.73 9.12
CA TRP A 135 -4.02 9.51 9.15
C TRP A 135 -3.33 9.33 10.52
N LYS A 136 -2.80 10.40 11.11
CA LYS A 136 -2.26 10.40 12.50
C LYS A 136 -3.34 9.99 13.50
N GLU A 137 -4.55 10.54 13.40
CA GLU A 137 -5.68 10.20 14.28
C GLU A 137 -6.02 8.70 14.25
N GLN A 138 -6.01 8.09 13.05
CA GLN A 138 -6.32 6.65 12.88
C GLN A 138 -5.18 5.73 13.33
N VAL A 139 -3.93 6.18 13.19
CA VAL A 139 -2.73 5.42 13.58
C VAL A 139 -2.45 5.52 15.08
N GLY A 140 -2.81 6.65 15.69
CA GLY A 140 -2.61 6.96 17.11
C GLY A 140 -1.18 7.44 17.42
N ASP A 141 -1.07 8.36 18.39
CA ASP A 141 0.15 9.10 18.77
C ASP A 141 1.43 8.25 18.78
N MET A 142 1.33 7.04 19.32
CA MET A 142 2.44 6.09 19.52
C MET A 142 3.19 5.70 18.23
N PHE A 143 2.54 5.76 17.07
CA PHE A 143 3.12 5.31 15.81
C PHE A 143 3.18 6.42 14.74
N THR A 144 2.84 7.66 15.11
CA THR A 144 2.87 8.82 14.21
C THR A 144 4.25 9.10 13.62
N GLU A 145 5.33 8.73 14.32
CA GLU A 145 6.73 8.83 13.87
C GLU A 145 7.06 7.97 12.64
N HIS A 146 6.19 7.01 12.28
CA HIS A 146 6.35 6.17 11.09
C HIS A 146 5.55 6.68 9.88
N ILE A 147 4.71 7.70 10.04
CA ILE A 147 3.91 8.26 8.94
C ILE A 147 4.83 9.05 8.00
N ASP A 148 4.82 8.66 6.73
CA ASP A 148 5.53 9.31 5.63
C ASP A 148 4.66 9.17 4.37
N ILE A 149 4.46 10.26 3.62
CA ILE A 149 3.59 10.26 2.45
C ILE A 149 4.05 9.26 1.37
N THR A 150 5.36 8.98 1.31
CA THR A 150 5.96 8.00 0.37
C THR A 150 5.53 6.56 0.64
N LEU A 151 4.97 6.25 1.83
CA LEU A 151 4.35 4.93 2.08
C LEU A 151 3.11 4.68 1.20
N LEU A 152 2.57 5.72 0.58
CA LEU A 152 1.43 5.65 -0.33
C LEU A 152 1.86 5.59 -1.80
N ASP A 153 3.17 5.58 -2.10
CA ASP A 153 3.71 5.66 -3.46
C ASP A 153 3.02 4.68 -4.43
N GLY A 154 2.61 5.21 -5.58
CA GLY A 154 1.85 4.47 -6.59
C GLY A 154 0.37 4.28 -6.25
N ASN A 155 -0.16 4.90 -5.18
CA ASN A 155 -1.58 4.93 -4.84
C ASN A 155 -2.22 6.32 -4.90
N TYR A 156 -1.48 7.38 -5.25
CA TYR A 156 -2.00 8.74 -5.27
C TYR A 156 -1.40 9.64 -6.35
N LEU A 157 -2.20 10.61 -6.82
CA LEU A 157 -1.73 11.78 -7.55
C LEU A 157 -1.61 12.96 -6.59
N SER A 158 -0.41 13.52 -6.43
CA SER A 158 -0.24 14.85 -5.81
C SER A 158 -0.34 15.95 -6.87
N THR A 159 -1.13 16.99 -6.60
CA THR A 159 -1.31 18.18 -7.45
C THR A 159 -1.14 19.45 -6.63
N PRO A 160 -0.14 20.31 -6.93
CA PRO A 160 0.07 21.56 -6.19
C PRO A 160 -1.14 22.50 -6.22
N ILE A 161 -1.46 23.10 -5.08
CA ILE A 161 -2.53 24.08 -4.91
C ILE A 161 -1.93 25.50 -5.03
N PRO A 162 -2.50 26.41 -5.84
CA PRO A 162 -2.06 27.80 -5.87
C PRO A 162 -2.24 28.50 -4.51
N HIS A 163 -1.21 29.20 -4.03
CA HIS A 163 -1.24 29.87 -2.72
C HIS A 163 -2.45 30.81 -2.54
N THR A 164 -3.26 30.55 -1.51
CA THR A 164 -4.32 31.46 -1.04
C THR A 164 -3.75 32.53 -0.11
N GLY A 165 -2.85 33.37 -0.64
CA GLY A 165 -2.43 34.64 -0.04
C GLY A 165 -1.47 34.61 1.15
N TYR A 166 -1.62 33.66 2.09
CA TYR A 166 -0.86 33.62 3.36
C TYR A 166 -0.45 32.22 3.85
N GLY A 167 -0.79 31.15 3.11
CA GLY A 167 -0.44 29.77 3.48
C GLY A 167 0.83 29.23 2.81
N GLU A 168 1.43 28.22 3.44
CA GLU A 168 2.49 27.39 2.83
C GLU A 168 2.00 26.70 1.54
N SER A 169 2.93 26.27 0.69
CA SER A 169 2.58 25.47 -0.49
C SER A 169 2.02 24.11 -0.07
N SER A 170 0.77 23.83 -0.43
CA SER A 170 0.08 22.57 -0.16
C SER A 170 -0.23 21.83 -1.47
N ASN A 171 -0.47 20.53 -1.38
CA ASN A 171 -0.92 19.69 -2.49
C ASN A 171 -2.32 19.14 -2.20
N THR A 172 -3.10 18.86 -3.25
CA THR A 172 -4.20 17.88 -3.14
C THR A 172 -3.70 16.48 -3.51
N LEU A 173 -4.19 15.48 -2.79
CA LEU A 173 -4.00 14.06 -3.03
C LEU A 173 -5.30 13.47 -3.59
N LEU A 174 -5.21 12.73 -4.68
CA LEU A 174 -6.33 11.96 -5.24
C LEU A 174 -5.95 10.48 -5.31
N TYR A 175 -6.83 9.58 -4.84
CA TYR A 175 -6.58 8.14 -4.93
C TYR A 175 -6.45 7.68 -6.39
N TYR A 176 -5.32 7.08 -6.73
CA TYR A 176 -5.00 6.62 -8.08
C TYR A 176 -4.00 5.44 -8.01
N PRO A 177 -4.50 4.20 -7.83
CA PRO A 177 -3.67 3.02 -7.64
C PRO A 177 -3.09 2.49 -8.96
N ARG A 178 -1.77 2.29 -9.01
CA ARG A 178 -1.06 1.69 -10.16
C ARG A 178 -1.60 0.30 -10.51
N SER A 179 -2.13 -0.44 -9.54
CA SER A 179 -2.79 -1.74 -9.74
C SER A 179 -4.10 -1.68 -10.52
N SER A 180 -4.69 -0.49 -10.73
CA SER A 180 -5.82 -0.30 -11.64
C SER A 180 -5.42 0.00 -13.09
N LEU A 181 -4.12 0.19 -13.36
CA LEU A 181 -3.61 0.51 -14.69
C LEU A 181 -3.35 -0.76 -15.52
N PRO A 182 -3.47 -0.70 -16.86
CA PRO A 182 -3.15 -1.82 -17.75
C PRO A 182 -1.75 -2.39 -17.50
N THR A 183 -1.59 -3.71 -17.61
CA THR A 183 -0.26 -4.35 -17.51
C THR A 183 0.55 -4.22 -18.81
N ASP A 184 -0.09 -4.04 -19.97
CA ASP A 184 0.61 -3.65 -21.18
C ASP A 184 1.18 -2.24 -21.05
N ALA A 185 2.48 -2.10 -21.33
CA ALA A 185 3.18 -0.83 -21.19
C ALA A 185 2.61 0.28 -22.10
N ALA A 186 2.22 -0.03 -23.34
CA ALA A 186 1.71 1.01 -24.25
C ALA A 186 0.36 1.57 -23.77
N GLN A 187 -0.56 0.68 -23.36
CA GLN A 187 -1.84 1.05 -22.77
C GLN A 187 -1.66 1.78 -21.43
N ARG A 188 -0.68 1.39 -20.60
CA ARG A 188 -0.37 2.09 -19.35
C ARG A 188 0.11 3.52 -19.58
N PHE A 189 1.08 3.75 -20.47
CA PHE A 189 1.51 5.11 -20.80
C PHE A 189 0.37 5.93 -21.38
N GLN A 190 -0.49 5.34 -22.21
CA GLN A 190 -1.69 6.03 -22.73
C GLN A 190 -2.62 6.45 -21.58
N ALA A 191 -2.94 5.56 -20.63
CA ALA A 191 -3.76 5.86 -19.47
C ALA A 191 -3.15 6.98 -18.60
N LEU A 192 -1.86 6.89 -18.27
CA LEU A 192 -1.14 7.91 -17.50
C LEU A 192 -1.17 9.29 -18.17
N PHE A 193 -0.97 9.35 -19.50
CA PHE A 193 -1.02 10.62 -20.23
C PHE A 193 -2.43 11.17 -20.46
N LEU A 194 -3.46 10.32 -20.46
CA LEU A 194 -4.86 10.75 -20.43
C LEU A 194 -5.25 11.33 -19.05
N THR A 195 -4.74 10.76 -17.96
CA THR A 195 -4.97 11.28 -16.60
C THR A 195 -4.21 12.59 -16.36
N ARG A 196 -2.97 12.72 -16.82
CA ARG A 196 -2.15 13.92 -16.67
C ARG A 196 -1.20 14.06 -17.88
N PRO A 197 -1.24 15.16 -18.67
CA PRO A 197 -0.50 15.24 -19.94
C PRO A 197 1.03 15.42 -19.79
N LYS A 198 1.47 15.90 -18.63
CA LYS A 198 2.87 16.16 -18.29
C LYS A 198 3.12 15.75 -16.83
N TRP A 199 4.08 14.86 -16.61
CA TRP A 199 4.43 14.28 -15.30
C TRP A 199 5.86 14.62 -14.92
N LYS A 200 6.22 14.64 -13.63
CA LYS A 200 7.63 14.49 -13.29
C LYS A 200 8.09 13.07 -13.63
N THR A 201 9.35 12.93 -14.01
CA THR A 201 9.94 11.64 -14.41
C THR A 201 9.99 10.67 -13.22
N GLU A 202 10.20 11.18 -12.01
CA GLU A 202 10.20 10.40 -10.77
C GLU A 202 8.79 9.86 -10.44
N ASP A 203 7.77 10.73 -10.35
CA ASP A 203 6.37 10.33 -10.13
C ASP A 203 5.92 9.25 -11.13
N MET A 204 6.17 9.45 -12.43
CA MET A 204 5.77 8.49 -13.46
C MET A 204 6.52 7.16 -13.34
N ALA A 205 7.75 7.14 -12.84
CA ALA A 205 8.52 5.92 -12.67
C ALA A 205 7.90 4.98 -11.61
N ILE A 206 7.29 5.54 -10.56
CA ILE A 206 6.60 4.78 -9.50
C ILE A 206 5.41 3.98 -10.08
N TYR A 207 4.73 4.55 -11.08
CA TYR A 207 3.61 3.90 -11.79
C TYR A 207 4.03 2.78 -12.76
N LEU A 208 5.33 2.45 -12.85
CA LEU A 208 5.85 1.42 -13.75
C LEU A 208 6.52 0.24 -13.03
N GLU A 209 6.67 0.28 -11.71
CA GLU A 209 7.45 -0.72 -10.95
C GLU A 209 6.78 -2.10 -10.90
N ASP A 210 5.46 -2.18 -11.08
CA ASP A 210 4.70 -3.42 -11.17
C ASP A 210 4.73 -4.04 -12.58
N ILE A 211 5.26 -3.34 -13.59
CA ILE A 211 5.38 -3.84 -14.98
C ILE A 211 6.82 -3.84 -15.53
N ALA A 212 7.79 -3.38 -14.76
CA ALA A 212 9.21 -3.37 -15.11
C ALA A 212 9.99 -4.29 -14.17
N VAL A 213 10.69 -5.30 -14.72
CA VAL A 213 11.40 -6.29 -13.90
C VAL A 213 12.58 -5.68 -13.14
N ASP A 214 13.20 -4.64 -13.70
CA ASP A 214 14.25 -3.87 -13.05
C ASP A 214 14.25 -2.38 -13.46
N LYS A 215 15.11 -1.59 -12.80
CA LYS A 215 15.31 -0.17 -13.12
C LYS A 215 15.70 0.06 -14.58
N LYS A 216 16.51 -0.82 -15.19
CA LYS A 216 17.00 -0.67 -16.56
C LYS A 216 15.86 -0.87 -17.58
N GLU A 217 14.95 -1.80 -17.32
CA GLU A 217 13.72 -1.95 -18.08
C GLU A 217 12.80 -0.74 -17.90
N ARG A 218 12.61 -0.26 -16.68
CA ARG A 218 11.82 0.94 -16.40
C ARG A 218 12.34 2.16 -17.16
N ASP A 219 13.65 2.38 -17.13
CA ASP A 219 14.31 3.49 -17.83
C ASP A 219 14.21 3.31 -19.37
N ARG A 220 14.27 2.08 -19.88
CA ARG A 220 14.02 1.72 -21.30
C ARG A 220 12.56 2.00 -21.71
N LEU A 221 11.59 1.68 -20.87
CA LEU A 221 10.17 1.97 -21.08
C LEU A 221 9.95 3.49 -21.14
N MET A 222 10.45 4.23 -20.15
CA MET A 222 10.41 5.70 -20.12
C MET A 222 10.98 6.31 -21.41
N LEU A 223 12.15 5.86 -21.86
CA LEU A 223 12.76 6.34 -23.10
C LEU A 223 11.91 6.03 -24.35
N LYS A 224 11.24 4.87 -24.40
CA LYS A 224 10.45 4.39 -25.56
C LYS A 224 9.12 5.13 -25.74
N TYR A 225 8.47 5.53 -24.65
CA TYR A 225 7.11 6.10 -24.68
C TYR A 225 7.05 7.60 -24.34
N THR A 226 8.06 8.14 -23.64
CA THR A 226 8.07 9.54 -23.21
C THR A 226 9.09 10.40 -23.97
N ARG A 227 8.85 11.70 -23.99
CA ARG A 227 9.82 12.75 -24.30
C ARG A 227 10.12 13.51 -23.00
N GLN A 228 11.39 13.52 -22.60
CA GLN A 228 11.84 14.28 -21.45
C GLN A 228 12.05 15.76 -21.81
N ILE A 229 11.76 16.63 -20.84
CA ILE A 229 11.90 18.08 -20.88
C ILE A 229 12.54 18.49 -19.54
N THR A 230 13.69 19.16 -19.59
CA THR A 230 14.33 19.69 -18.37
C THR A 230 13.82 21.10 -18.13
N GLU A 231 13.29 21.36 -16.94
CA GLU A 231 12.82 22.66 -16.48
C GLU A 231 13.50 23.00 -15.13
N ALA A 232 13.27 24.20 -14.60
CA ALA A 232 13.98 24.69 -13.41
C ALA A 232 13.68 23.88 -12.12
N ASP A 233 12.55 23.18 -12.10
CA ASP A 233 12.00 22.41 -10.98
C ASP A 233 12.12 20.87 -11.17
N GLY A 234 12.73 20.41 -12.27
CA GLY A 234 13.04 18.99 -12.48
C GLY A 234 13.01 18.51 -13.93
N ILE A 235 12.98 17.18 -14.08
CA ILE A 235 12.88 16.51 -15.38
C ILE A 235 11.44 16.03 -15.57
N TRP A 236 10.75 16.59 -16.54
CA TRP A 236 9.37 16.29 -16.87
C TRP A 236 9.26 15.33 -18.06
N ALA A 237 8.28 14.43 -18.02
CA ALA A 237 7.93 13.48 -19.06
C ALA A 237 6.60 13.88 -19.74
N THR A 238 6.60 13.90 -21.07
CA THR A 238 5.41 14.11 -21.92
C THR A 238 5.25 12.94 -22.88
N ALA A 239 4.05 12.70 -23.41
CA ALA A 239 3.82 11.66 -24.40
C ALA A 239 4.69 11.91 -25.66
N ARG A 240 5.36 10.87 -26.17
CA ARG A 240 5.81 10.93 -27.58
C ARG A 240 4.57 10.92 -28.46
N VAL A 241 4.38 11.99 -29.24
CA VAL A 241 3.41 11.99 -30.33
C VAL A 241 3.78 10.86 -31.30
N ARG A 242 3.03 9.76 -31.25
CA ARG A 242 3.04 8.70 -32.26
C ARG A 242 1.81 8.92 -33.12
N TYR A 243 2.07 9.38 -34.34
CA TYR A 243 1.12 9.33 -35.46
C TYR A 243 0.88 7.87 -35.86
#